data_AF-A0A820PPS1-F1
#
_entry.id   AF-A0A820PPS1-F1
#
_cell.length_a   1.000
_cell.length_b   1.000
_cell.length_c   1.000
_cell.angle_alpha   90.00
_cell.angle_beta   90.00
_cell.angle_gamma   90.00
#
_symmetry.space_group_name_H-M   'P 1'
#
loop_
_entity.id
_entity.type
_entity.pdbx_description
1 polymer ?
#
loop_
_entity_poly.entity_id
_entity_poly.type
_entity_poly.pdbx_seq_one_letter_code
_entity_poly.pdbx_strand_id
1 'polypeptide(L)'
;FTEKPAKDYKRLAPNQPCGLRHAGYIITVQEVVRDSNNEPVELKVTCQKATDEGISKPKGFIHWVSRANKCEIRTYDRLFNHPNPDDPKEVPGGFLSDINT
;
A
#
# COMPACT_ATOMS: atom_id res chain seq x y z
N PHE A 1 -2.02 -5.28 -0.04
CA PHE A 1 -2.10 -6.75 0.03
C PHE A 1 -1.53 -7.30 -1.27
N THR A 2 -0.96 -8.51 -1.27
CA THR A 2 -0.57 -9.21 -2.50
C THR A 2 -0.63 -10.71 -2.26
N GLU A 3 -1.05 -11.48 -3.25
CA GLU A 3 -1.10 -12.94 -3.17
C GLU A 3 0.24 -13.61 -3.47
N LYS A 4 1.10 -12.91 -4.23
CA LYS A 4 2.44 -13.37 -4.62
C LYS A 4 3.48 -12.42 -4.02
N PRO A 5 3.75 -12.51 -2.70
CA PRO A 5 4.67 -11.60 -2.05
C PRO A 5 6.11 -11.82 -2.55
N ALA A 6 6.80 -10.73 -2.89
CA ALA A 6 8.24 -10.74 -3.05
C ALA A 6 8.93 -11.06 -1.70
N LYS A 7 10.19 -11.51 -1.74
CA LYS A 7 10.94 -11.96 -0.57
C LYS A 7 11.03 -10.91 0.54
N ASP A 8 11.11 -9.63 0.16
CA ASP A 8 11.23 -8.47 1.05
C ASP A 8 9.87 -7.83 1.41
N TYR A 9 8.75 -8.39 0.94
CA TYR A 9 7.43 -7.86 1.21
C TYR A 9 7.02 -8.11 2.68
N LYS A 10 6.75 -7.02 3.42
CA LYS A 10 6.47 -7.04 4.87
C LYS A 10 5.01 -6.77 5.26
N ARG A 11 4.11 -6.63 4.28
CA ARG A 11 2.68 -6.29 4.48
C ARG A 11 1.82 -7.56 4.42
N LEU A 12 0.50 -7.41 4.53
CA LEU A 12 -0.45 -8.53 4.49
C LEU A 12 -0.38 -9.30 3.16
N ALA A 13 -0.30 -10.63 3.27
CA ALA A 13 -0.29 -11.62 2.19
C ALA A 13 -0.88 -12.97 2.70
N PRO A 14 -1.27 -13.91 1.82
CA PRO A 14 -1.65 -15.25 2.25
C PRO A 14 -0.52 -15.89 3.07
N ASN A 15 -0.86 -16.50 4.20
CA ASN A 15 0.10 -17.09 5.16
C ASN A 15 1.14 -16.11 5.74
N GLN A 16 0.93 -14.80 5.58
CA GLN A 16 1.79 -13.76 6.15
C GLN A 16 0.96 -12.76 6.95
N PRO A 17 0.85 -12.96 8.27
CA PRO A 17 0.13 -12.04 9.15
C PRO A 17 0.74 -10.65 9.16
N CYS A 18 -0.10 -9.63 9.38
CA CYS A 18 0.32 -8.25 9.47
C CYS A 18 -0.35 -7.57 10.67
N GLY A 19 0.37 -6.70 11.35
CA GLY A 19 -0.18 -5.93 12.46
C GLY A 19 -1.00 -4.73 11.97
N LEU A 20 -2.08 -4.41 12.66
CA LEU A 20 -2.79 -3.15 12.48
C LEU A 20 -2.14 -2.08 13.36
N ARG A 21 -1.62 -1.02 12.73
CA ARG A 21 -0.89 0.04 13.44
C ARG A 21 -1.77 0.63 14.56
N HIS A 22 -1.25 0.65 15.78
CA HIS A 22 -1.92 1.20 16.99
C HIS A 22 -3.22 0.53 17.41
N ALA A 23 -3.59 -0.60 16.82
CA ALA A 23 -4.80 -1.33 17.22
C ALA A 23 -4.52 -2.38 18.32
N GLY A 24 -3.28 -2.85 18.44
CA GLY A 24 -2.93 -3.98 19.30
C GLY A 24 -3.37 -5.34 18.73
N TYR A 25 -3.69 -5.41 17.44
CA TYR A 25 -4.16 -6.61 16.76
C TYR A 25 -3.26 -7.02 15.59
N ILE A 26 -3.15 -8.33 15.38
CA ILE A 26 -2.55 -8.96 14.19
C ILE A 26 -3.67 -9.63 13.40
N ILE A 27 -3.64 -9.45 12.08
CA ILE A 27 -4.61 -10.01 11.16
C ILE A 27 -3.98 -11.05 10.23
N THR A 28 -4.74 -12.12 9.95
CA THR A 28 -4.35 -13.21 9.06
C THR A 28 -5.46 -13.46 8.04
N VAL A 29 -5.11 -13.49 6.76
CA VAL A 29 -6.08 -13.74 5.66
C VAL A 29 -6.60 -15.16 5.74
N GLN A 30 -7.92 -15.29 5.69
CA GLN A 30 -8.63 -16.58 5.59
C GLN A 30 -9.17 -16.80 4.18
N GLU A 31 -9.76 -15.75 3.59
CA GLU A 31 -10.42 -15.83 2.29
C GLU A 31 -10.20 -14.53 1.51
N VAL A 32 -10.01 -14.67 0.20
CA VAL A 32 -10.00 -13.55 -0.75
C VAL A 32 -11.30 -13.65 -1.55
N VAL A 33 -12.23 -12.75 -1.27
CA VAL A 33 -13.49 -12.67 -2.00
C VAL A 33 -13.26 -11.91 -3.30
N ARG A 34 -13.77 -12.44 -4.40
CA ARG A 34 -13.54 -11.93 -5.75
C ARG A 34 -14.84 -11.57 -6.44
N ASP A 35 -14.77 -10.61 -7.35
CA ASP A 35 -15.85 -10.29 -8.26
C ASP A 35 -15.93 -11.26 -9.46
N SER A 36 -16.84 -10.99 -10.39
CA SER A 36 -17.03 -11.77 -11.62
C SER A 36 -15.83 -11.75 -12.57
N ASN A 37 -14.95 -10.76 -12.44
CA ASN A 37 -13.72 -10.62 -13.24
C ASN A 37 -12.53 -11.26 -12.53
N ASN A 38 -12.76 -11.96 -11.41
CA ASN A 38 -11.75 -12.57 -10.57
C ASN A 38 -10.82 -11.55 -9.89
N GLU A 39 -11.24 -10.30 -9.71
CA GLU A 39 -10.48 -9.28 -8.98
C GLU A 39 -10.79 -9.31 -7.48
N PRO A 40 -9.79 -9.19 -6.58
CA PRO A 40 -10.03 -9.14 -5.13
C PRO A 40 -10.82 -7.90 -4.71
N VAL A 41 -11.99 -8.10 -4.09
CA VAL A 41 -12.86 -7.00 -3.62
C VAL A 41 -13.00 -6.94 -2.10
N GLU A 42 -12.78 -8.06 -1.41
CA GLU A 42 -12.83 -8.13 0.05
C GLU A 42 -11.86 -9.19 0.58
N LEU A 43 -11.29 -8.93 1.75
CA LEU A 43 -10.47 -9.89 2.49
C LEU A 43 -11.18 -10.25 3.79
N LYS A 44 -11.50 -11.53 3.98
CA LYS A 44 -11.91 -12.03 5.29
C LYS A 44 -10.67 -12.40 6.08
N VAL A 45 -10.58 -11.88 7.29
CA VAL A 45 -9.41 -12.05 8.15
C VAL A 45 -9.83 -12.51 9.55
N THR A 46 -8.96 -13.25 10.21
CA THR A 46 -9.02 -13.39 11.67
C THR A 46 -8.21 -12.28 12.33
N CYS A 47 -8.59 -11.92 13.56
CA CYS A 47 -7.90 -10.95 14.40
C CYS A 47 -7.51 -11.60 15.72
N GLN A 48 -6.26 -11.43 16.13
CA GLN A 48 -5.74 -11.89 17.42
C GLN A 48 -5.04 -10.73 18.13
N LYS A 49 -5.06 -10.67 19.47
CA LYS A 49 -4.35 -9.60 20.16
C LYS A 49 -2.86 -9.88 20.05
N ALA A 50 -2.08 -8.83 19.80
CA ALA A 50 -0.63 -8.93 19.71
C ALA A 50 0.03 -9.31 21.06
N THR A 51 -0.73 -9.25 22.16
CA THR A 51 -0.31 -9.60 23.51
C THR A 51 -0.64 -11.04 23.91
N ASP A 52 -1.40 -11.77 23.09
CA ASP A 52 -1.78 -13.15 23.43
C ASP A 52 -0.54 -14.05 23.39
N GLU A 53 -0.46 -15.00 24.33
CA GLU A 53 0.67 -15.93 24.41
C GLU A 53 0.77 -16.79 23.15
N GLY A 54 1.99 -17.08 22.71
CA GLY A 54 2.25 -17.87 21.50
C GLY A 54 2.09 -17.11 20.18
N ILE A 55 1.69 -15.83 20.21
CA ILE A 55 1.60 -15.00 19.01
C ILE A 55 2.98 -14.47 18.61
N SER A 56 3.39 -14.77 17.39
CA SER A 56 4.64 -14.27 16.82
C SER A 56 4.49 -12.85 16.30
N LYS A 57 5.54 -12.02 16.51
CA LYS A 57 5.59 -10.65 15.99
C LYS A 57 5.50 -10.65 14.45
N PRO A 58 4.61 -9.82 13.84
CA PRO A 58 4.45 -9.81 12.39
C PRO A 58 5.64 -9.11 11.71
N LYS A 59 5.83 -9.37 10.42
CA LYS A 59 6.91 -8.74 9.63
C LYS A 59 6.75 -7.22 9.46
N GLY A 60 5.54 -6.71 9.63
CA GLY A 60 5.24 -5.29 9.50
C GLY A 60 3.86 -4.93 10.05
N PHE A 61 3.65 -3.63 10.19
CA PHE A 61 2.37 -3.02 10.57
C PHE A 61 1.87 -2.12 9.44
N ILE A 62 0.59 -2.19 9.12
CA ILE A 62 -0.06 -1.36 8.10
C ILE A 62 -0.98 -0.31 8.71
N HIS A 63 -1.14 0.81 8.00
CA HIS A 63 -2.18 1.78 8.28
C HIS A 63 -3.56 1.20 7.94
N TRP A 64 -4.58 1.66 8.67
CA TRP A 64 -5.95 1.20 8.54
C TRP A 64 -6.90 2.29 9.05
N VAL A 65 -8.17 2.17 8.67
CA VAL A 65 -9.27 3.01 9.16
C VAL A 65 -10.46 2.11 9.45
N SER A 66 -11.15 2.33 10.58
CA SER A 66 -12.32 1.52 10.98
C SER A 66 -13.58 1.92 10.21
N ARG A 67 -13.76 3.24 10.03
CA ARG A 67 -14.84 3.86 9.27
C ARG A 67 -14.20 4.83 8.29
N ALA A 68 -14.20 4.46 7.01
CA ALA A 68 -13.67 5.31 5.96
C ALA A 68 -14.60 6.52 5.76
N ASN A 69 -14.01 7.72 5.76
CA ASN A 69 -14.68 8.93 5.29
C ASN A 69 -14.25 9.19 3.84
N LYS A 70 -15.17 9.65 3.00
CA LYS A 70 -14.83 10.09 1.66
C LYS A 70 -14.02 11.38 1.76
N CYS A 71 -12.84 11.39 1.15
CA CYS A 71 -12.00 12.56 1.01
C CYS A 71 -11.33 12.58 -0.35
N GLU A 72 -10.90 13.75 -0.78
CA GLU A 72 -10.08 13.92 -1.97
C GLU A 72 -8.60 13.75 -1.57
N ILE A 73 -7.87 12.92 -2.33
CA ILE A 73 -6.42 12.76 -2.18
C ILE A 73 -5.79 13.27 -3.47
N ARG A 74 -5.00 14.35 -3.38
CA ARG A 74 -4.20 14.88 -4.48
C ARG A 74 -2.76 14.43 -4.31
N THR A 75 -2.39 13.36 -5.00
CA THR A 75 -1.01 12.87 -5.02
C THR A 75 -0.23 13.72 -6.01
N TYR A 76 0.66 14.55 -5.50
CA TYR A 76 1.59 15.32 -6.32
C TYR A 76 2.92 14.61 -6.42
N ASP A 77 3.56 14.71 -7.58
CA ASP A 77 4.95 14.37 -7.81
C ASP A 77 5.70 15.62 -8.31
N ARG A 78 6.97 15.49 -8.70
CA ARG A 78 7.74 16.55 -9.34
C ARG A 78 7.00 17.06 -10.57
N LEU A 79 6.91 18.38 -10.69
CA LEU A 79 6.25 19.03 -11.83
C LEU A 79 7.01 18.82 -13.15
N PHE A 80 8.33 18.69 -13.08
CA PHE A 80 9.21 18.53 -14.24
C PHE A 80 9.98 17.22 -14.16
N ASN A 81 10.31 16.65 -15.32
CA ASN A 81 11.06 15.40 -15.39
C ASN A 81 12.56 15.63 -15.13
N HIS A 82 13.11 16.76 -15.58
CA HIS A 82 14.52 17.08 -15.45
C HIS A 82 14.83 17.97 -14.24
N PRO A 83 16.04 17.88 -13.65
CA PRO A 83 16.47 18.78 -12.59
C PRO A 83 16.55 20.25 -13.02
N ASN A 84 16.91 20.52 -14.28
CA ASN A 84 17.03 21.88 -14.84
C ASN A 84 16.11 22.05 -16.06
N PRO A 85 14.80 22.19 -15.87
CA PRO A 85 13.83 22.24 -16.97
C PRO A 85 13.97 23.47 -17.89
N ASP A 86 14.66 24.52 -17.41
CA ASP A 86 14.96 25.73 -18.19
C ASP A 86 16.26 25.65 -19.02
N ASP A 87 17.10 24.62 -18.83
CA ASP A 87 18.33 24.47 -19.62
C ASP A 87 17.98 23.96 -21.03
N PRO A 88 18.22 24.73 -22.10
CA PRO A 88 17.93 24.29 -23.46
C PRO A 88 18.75 23.08 -23.91
N LYS A 89 19.82 22.73 -23.17
CA LYS A 89 20.60 21.50 -23.41
C LYS A 89 19.91 20.26 -22.85
N GLU A 90 19.26 20.38 -21.68
CA GLU A 90 18.48 19.29 -21.08
C GLU A 90 17.09 19.19 -21.70
N VAL A 91 16.45 20.35 -21.92
CA VAL A 91 15.10 20.48 -22.46
C VAL A 91 15.10 21.39 -23.69
N PRO A 92 15.49 20.88 -24.87
CA PRO A 92 15.53 21.68 -26.10
C PRO A 92 14.17 22.27 -26.52
N GLY A 93 13.06 21.66 -26.10
CA GLY A 93 11.70 22.15 -26.35
C GLY A 93 11.23 23.25 -25.38
N GLY A 94 12.08 23.67 -24.43
CA GLY A 94 11.74 24.59 -23.35
C GLY A 94 10.95 23.93 -22.22
N PHE A 95 10.93 24.55 -21.04
CA PHE A 95 10.44 23.95 -19.79
C PHE A 95 9.00 23.42 -19.85
N LEU A 96 8.11 24.03 -20.65
CA LEU A 96 6.73 23.56 -20.80
C LEU A 96 6.65 22.17 -21.46
N SER A 97 7.62 21.80 -22.28
CA SER A 97 7.73 20.45 -22.85
C SER A 97 8.22 19.41 -21.84
N ASP A 98 8.66 19.84 -20.65
CA ASP A 98 9.22 18.99 -19.61
C ASP A 98 8.26 18.69 -18.45
N ILE A 99 6.99 19.09 -18.57
CA ILE A 99 5.98 18.81 -17.55
C ILE A 99 5.82 17.29 -17.39
N ASN A 100 5.86 16.82 -16.14
CA ASN A 100 5.62 15.44 -15.76
C ASN A 100 4.10 15.19 -15.70
N THR A 101 3.60 14.37 -16.63
CA THR A 101 2.17 14.03 -16.79
C THR A 101 1.88 12.58 -16.42
#